data_AF-A0A961W7Q1-F1
#
_entry.id   AF-A0A961W7Q1-F1
#
_cell.length_a   1.000
_cell.length_b   1.000
_cell.length_c   1.000
_cell.angle_alpha   90.00
_cell.angle_beta   90.00
_cell.angle_gamma   90.00
#
_symmetry.space_group_name_H-M   'P 1'
#
loop_
_entity.id
_entity.type
_entity.pdbx_description
1 polymer ?
#
loop_
_entity_poly.entity_id
_entity_poly.type
_entity_poly.pdbx_seq_one_letter_code
_entity_poly.pdbx_strand_id
1 'polypeptide(L)'
;MSKNSFNRRQTLKLGAGAAAFTATLGMPAILRAQDGPIKLGFLSGMTGLETILGETQLNCFKLAVDQINAENGIGGRQIEFIVEDDQTTTKGAIDKARKLISGDNVDAIMGLIASLTHVAARSVTTPAKKLLMYSTYYEGEVCERYFFSTGQIPNQQIVPSVGWLTENEGKSTYIVGSDYVWPRKSADAITAAMEAKGGKVLGAEFFPFGTQDFGPALDRIKDAKPDFVWMMCAGNDLVTFLKQYQSFGLPQQLFSQGLDDVFSRAEPSLTKGALSNQAYFMSIDTPQNKAFKEAYAAAHGDAAPINAIGEAAYNGVYLYKLAVEKAGTMVLKPSELCSMSCVELAKIIDEAGLPAGVFNLVTGYGPEAGAPLSEHPLVDKVAFTGSVATGSRVMQAAAAGIRTVALELGGKSPFIIFADSDIDKAVEWILFGIFWNKGEVCSATSRILVERSLYPALL
;
A
#
# COMPACT_ATOMS: atom_id res chain seq x y z
N MET A 1 -39.92 -83.03 -5.04
CA MET A 1 -40.05 -82.21 -3.81
C MET A 1 -38.75 -82.29 -3.03
N SER A 2 -37.89 -81.27 -3.15
CA SER A 2 -36.75 -80.98 -2.28
C SER A 2 -35.99 -79.75 -2.82
N LYS A 3 -35.76 -78.77 -1.91
CA LYS A 3 -34.66 -77.78 -1.82
C LYS A 3 -34.32 -76.87 -3.02
N ASN A 4 -34.35 -75.55 -2.80
CA ASN A 4 -33.10 -74.78 -2.63
C ASN A 4 -33.31 -73.31 -2.24
N SER A 5 -32.34 -72.84 -1.46
CA SER A 5 -32.14 -71.54 -0.81
C SER A 5 -31.98 -70.36 -1.77
N PHE A 6 -32.57 -69.21 -1.44
CA PHE A 6 -32.19 -67.91 -2.03
C PHE A 6 -31.11 -67.22 -1.19
N ASN A 7 -30.04 -66.84 -1.89
CA ASN A 7 -28.77 -66.35 -1.39
C ASN A 7 -28.77 -64.81 -1.26
N ARG A 8 -28.04 -64.28 -0.28
CA ARG A 8 -27.87 -62.86 0.13
C ARG A 8 -27.32 -61.90 -0.95
N ARG A 9 -27.16 -62.34 -2.20
CA ARG A 9 -26.57 -61.57 -3.31
C ARG A 9 -27.57 -60.96 -4.30
N GLN A 10 -28.88 -61.21 -4.16
CA GLN A 10 -29.91 -60.64 -5.06
C GLN A 10 -30.63 -59.40 -4.51
N THR A 11 -30.47 -59.07 -3.23
CA THR A 11 -31.03 -57.84 -2.63
C THR A 11 -30.23 -56.57 -2.98
N LEU A 12 -29.12 -56.71 -3.70
CA LEU A 12 -28.20 -55.62 -4.08
C LEU A 12 -28.40 -55.09 -5.51
N LYS A 13 -29.47 -55.48 -6.23
CA LYS A 13 -29.74 -55.01 -7.60
C LYS A 13 -31.14 -54.41 -7.84
N LEU A 14 -31.93 -54.17 -6.79
CA LEU A 14 -33.25 -53.52 -6.89
C LEU A 14 -33.36 -52.23 -6.04
N GLY A 15 -32.24 -51.51 -5.88
CA GLY A 15 -32.19 -50.19 -5.25
C GLY A 15 -31.61 -49.10 -6.15
N ALA A 16 -31.56 -49.31 -7.47
CA ALA A 16 -30.88 -48.44 -8.43
C ALA A 16 -31.81 -47.48 -9.20
N GLY A 17 -33.03 -47.22 -8.70
CA GLY A 17 -34.06 -46.54 -9.51
C GLY A 17 -34.72 -45.28 -8.96
N ALA A 18 -34.53 -44.90 -7.70
CA ALA A 18 -35.26 -43.76 -7.13
C ALA A 18 -34.59 -43.19 -5.87
N ALA A 19 -33.56 -42.36 -6.04
CA ALA A 19 -33.14 -41.30 -5.10
C ALA A 19 -31.84 -40.63 -5.60
N ALA A 20 -31.92 -39.88 -6.70
CA ALA A 20 -30.86 -38.97 -7.11
C ALA A 20 -31.48 -37.66 -7.60
N PHE A 21 -32.24 -37.03 -6.71
CA PHE A 21 -32.51 -35.59 -6.73
C PHE A 21 -32.05 -35.04 -5.37
N THR A 22 -30.76 -35.23 -5.07
CA THR A 22 -30.09 -34.38 -4.09
C THR A 22 -30.00 -33.01 -4.73
N ALA A 23 -30.92 -32.13 -4.32
CA ALA A 23 -30.77 -30.71 -4.52
C ALA A 23 -29.36 -30.33 -4.05
N THR A 24 -28.49 -29.99 -4.99
CA THR A 24 -27.28 -29.21 -4.74
C THR A 24 -27.71 -27.81 -4.31
N LEU A 25 -28.28 -27.71 -3.12
CA LEU A 25 -28.26 -26.48 -2.35
C LEU A 25 -26.79 -26.18 -2.14
N GLY A 26 -26.31 -25.15 -2.85
CA GLY A 26 -24.92 -24.75 -2.88
C GLY A 26 -24.38 -24.68 -1.46
N MET A 27 -23.48 -25.61 -1.12
CA MET A 27 -22.55 -25.37 -0.05
C MET A 27 -21.81 -24.09 -0.43
N PRO A 28 -21.84 -23.03 0.41
CA PRO A 28 -21.01 -21.87 0.14
C PRO A 28 -19.60 -22.39 0.01
N ALA A 29 -18.95 -22.05 -1.11
CA ALA A 29 -17.55 -22.38 -1.31
C ALA A 29 -16.84 -21.95 -0.04
N ILE A 30 -16.27 -22.91 0.69
CA ILE A 30 -15.33 -22.61 1.75
C ILE A 30 -14.21 -21.87 1.02
N LEU A 31 -14.24 -20.53 1.09
CA LEU A 31 -13.14 -19.67 0.71
C LEU A 31 -12.00 -20.08 1.63
N ARG A 32 -11.23 -21.08 1.21
CA ARG A 32 -9.92 -21.31 1.79
C ARG A 32 -9.15 -20.01 1.63
N ALA A 33 -8.42 -19.62 2.66
CA ALA A 33 -7.33 -18.67 2.49
C ALA A 33 -6.56 -19.08 1.22
N GLN A 34 -6.24 -18.14 0.33
CA GLN A 34 -5.58 -18.45 -0.94
C GLN A 34 -4.42 -19.42 -0.71
N ASP A 35 -4.59 -20.67 -1.11
CA ASP A 35 -3.55 -21.70 -1.07
C ASP A 35 -2.52 -21.33 -2.15
N GLY A 36 -1.30 -20.97 -1.75
CA GLY A 36 -0.19 -20.66 -2.66
C GLY A 36 0.62 -19.41 -2.29
N PRO A 37 1.77 -19.21 -2.94
CA PRO A 37 2.63 -18.04 -2.68
C PRO A 37 1.93 -16.73 -3.05
N ILE A 38 2.41 -15.63 -2.49
CA ILE A 38 2.10 -14.29 -2.99
C ILE A 38 3.03 -14.02 -4.16
N LYS A 39 2.48 -13.64 -5.32
CA LYS A 39 3.25 -13.43 -6.54
C LYS A 39 3.45 -11.95 -6.79
N LEU A 40 4.70 -11.49 -6.77
CA LEU A 40 5.05 -10.10 -7.08
C LEU A 40 5.72 -10.00 -8.45
N GLY A 41 5.29 -9.04 -9.27
CA GLY A 41 6.00 -8.68 -10.49
C GLY A 41 6.99 -7.58 -10.19
N PHE A 42 8.28 -7.80 -10.41
CA PHE A 42 9.26 -6.74 -10.47
C PHE A 42 9.40 -6.30 -11.93
N LEU A 43 9.10 -5.05 -12.24
CA LEU A 43 9.20 -4.49 -13.59
C LEU A 43 10.06 -3.24 -13.54
N SER A 44 11.18 -3.20 -14.25
CA SER A 44 12.03 -2.00 -14.33
C SER A 44 12.94 -2.03 -15.55
N GLY A 45 13.67 -0.93 -15.79
CA GLY A 45 14.68 -0.85 -16.85
C GLY A 45 15.94 -1.60 -16.45
N MET A 46 16.08 -2.85 -16.91
CA MET A 46 17.30 -3.66 -16.72
C MET A 46 18.26 -3.53 -17.90
N THR A 47 17.76 -3.02 -19.02
CA THR A 47 18.58 -2.64 -20.16
C THR A 47 18.23 -1.22 -20.62
N GLY A 48 19.17 -0.60 -21.33
CA GLY A 48 19.01 0.76 -21.83
C GLY A 48 19.50 1.82 -20.86
N LEU A 49 18.84 2.99 -20.87
CA LEU A 49 19.32 4.22 -20.25
C LEU A 49 19.48 4.10 -18.72
N GLU A 50 18.58 3.35 -18.07
CA GLU A 50 18.46 3.29 -16.61
C GLU A 50 19.08 2.03 -15.99
N THR A 51 19.88 1.27 -16.75
CA THR A 51 20.43 -0.05 -16.32
C THR A 51 21.09 0.01 -14.93
N ILE A 52 21.94 1.02 -14.70
CA ILE A 52 22.68 1.17 -13.44
C ILE A 52 21.76 1.38 -12.22
N LEU A 53 20.59 2.00 -12.47
CA LEU A 53 19.56 2.26 -11.48
C LEU A 53 18.68 1.02 -11.26
N GLY A 54 18.33 0.31 -12.34
CA GLY A 54 17.53 -0.92 -12.32
C GLY A 54 18.16 -2.04 -11.48
N GLU A 55 19.48 -2.24 -11.61
CA GLU A 55 20.20 -3.27 -10.85
C GLU A 55 20.11 -3.04 -9.33
N THR A 56 20.34 -1.80 -8.90
CA THR A 56 20.26 -1.42 -7.47
C THR A 56 18.82 -1.57 -6.95
N GLN A 57 17.83 -1.19 -7.76
CA GLN A 57 16.41 -1.33 -7.43
C GLN A 57 16.01 -2.81 -7.23
N LEU A 58 16.46 -3.68 -8.13
CA LEU A 58 16.19 -5.12 -8.04
C LEU A 58 16.87 -5.78 -6.84
N ASN A 59 18.12 -5.42 -6.55
CA ASN A 59 18.85 -5.99 -5.41
C ASN A 59 18.16 -5.65 -4.09
N CYS A 60 17.77 -4.39 -3.90
CA CYS A 60 17.06 -3.97 -2.70
C CYS A 60 15.67 -4.62 -2.58
N PHE A 61 14.94 -4.77 -3.69
CA PHE A 61 13.68 -5.53 -3.73
C PHE A 61 13.87 -6.99 -3.30
N LYS A 62 14.88 -7.67 -3.86
CA LYS A 62 15.22 -9.06 -3.52
C LYS A 62 15.57 -9.22 -2.05
N LEU A 63 16.40 -8.34 -1.52
CA LEU A 63 16.77 -8.36 -0.10
C LEU A 63 15.54 -8.30 0.80
N ALA A 64 14.57 -7.42 0.51
CA ALA A 64 13.34 -7.35 1.29
C ALA A 64 12.51 -8.64 1.19
N VAL A 65 12.38 -9.20 -0.01
CA VAL A 65 11.66 -10.47 -0.22
C VAL A 65 12.31 -11.61 0.55
N ASP A 66 13.64 -11.74 0.47
CA ASP A 66 14.40 -12.81 1.14
C ASP A 66 14.26 -12.72 2.66
N GLN A 67 14.35 -11.51 3.22
CA GLN A 67 14.16 -11.28 4.65
C GLN A 67 12.72 -11.64 5.09
N ILE A 68 11.71 -11.22 4.34
CA ILE A 68 10.31 -11.53 4.64
C ILE A 68 10.05 -13.04 4.56
N ASN A 69 10.58 -13.71 3.54
CA ASN A 69 10.43 -15.15 3.37
C ASN A 69 11.12 -15.95 4.49
N ALA A 70 12.29 -15.49 4.95
CA ALA A 70 12.98 -16.05 6.11
C ALA A 70 12.15 -15.93 7.41
N GLU A 71 11.28 -14.91 7.50
CA GLU A 71 10.33 -14.70 8.60
C GLU A 71 8.94 -15.33 8.33
N ASN A 72 8.90 -16.46 7.61
CA ASN A 72 7.68 -17.21 7.26
C ASN A 72 6.72 -16.48 6.29
N GLY A 73 7.23 -15.50 5.54
CA GLY A 73 6.49 -14.80 4.51
C GLY A 73 5.47 -13.79 5.05
N ILE A 74 4.39 -13.55 4.31
CA ILE A 74 3.31 -12.63 4.70
C ILE A 74 2.12 -13.48 5.10
N GLY A 75 1.74 -13.46 6.38
CA GLY A 75 0.66 -14.29 6.91
C GLY A 75 0.86 -15.80 6.66
N GLY A 76 2.12 -16.27 6.66
CA GLY A 76 2.48 -17.68 6.40
C GLY A 76 2.63 -18.06 4.92
N ARG A 77 2.45 -17.10 3.99
CA ARG A 77 2.61 -17.32 2.55
C ARG A 77 3.95 -16.78 2.06
N GLN A 78 4.76 -17.65 1.45
CA GLN A 78 6.02 -17.24 0.82
C GLN A 78 5.75 -16.31 -0.37
N ILE A 79 6.65 -15.36 -0.59
CA ILE A 79 6.66 -14.47 -1.75
C ILE A 79 7.47 -15.15 -2.86
N GLU A 80 6.85 -15.29 -4.03
CA GLU A 80 7.52 -15.57 -5.29
C GLU A 80 7.52 -14.31 -6.15
N PHE A 81 8.56 -14.08 -6.93
CA PHE A 81 8.59 -12.92 -7.83
C PHE A 81 9.08 -13.25 -9.23
N ILE A 82 8.57 -12.48 -10.20
CA ILE A 82 8.96 -12.53 -11.60
C ILE A 82 9.60 -11.20 -11.95
N VAL A 83 10.80 -11.23 -12.54
CA VAL A 83 11.51 -10.04 -13.00
C VAL A 83 11.27 -9.85 -14.48
N GLU A 84 10.87 -8.65 -14.88
CA GLU A 84 10.73 -8.26 -16.27
C GLU A 84 11.45 -6.94 -16.56
N ASP A 85 12.01 -6.86 -17.78
CA ASP A 85 12.73 -5.71 -18.29
C ASP A 85 11.85 -4.89 -19.24
N ASP A 86 11.59 -3.63 -18.88
CA ASP A 86 10.83 -2.69 -19.72
C ASP A 86 11.68 -2.01 -20.81
N GLN A 87 13.01 -2.22 -20.79
CA GLN A 87 13.99 -1.65 -21.72
C GLN A 87 13.99 -0.12 -21.75
N THR A 88 13.44 0.52 -20.73
CA THR A 88 13.16 1.96 -20.66
C THR A 88 12.25 2.44 -21.81
N THR A 89 11.27 1.64 -22.23
CA THR A 89 10.36 1.99 -23.33
C THR A 89 8.88 1.88 -22.97
N THR A 90 8.05 2.72 -23.59
CA THR A 90 6.58 2.63 -23.46
C THR A 90 6.05 1.26 -23.87
N LYS A 91 6.55 0.70 -24.97
CA LYS A 91 6.14 -0.62 -25.48
C LYS A 91 6.54 -1.73 -24.52
N GLY A 92 7.79 -1.75 -24.07
CA GLY A 92 8.30 -2.74 -23.11
C GLY A 92 7.49 -2.71 -21.81
N ALA A 93 7.27 -1.52 -21.24
CA ALA A 93 6.48 -1.37 -20.03
C ALA A 93 5.04 -1.93 -20.17
N ILE A 94 4.36 -1.67 -21.29
CA ILE A 94 3.02 -2.20 -21.56
C ILE A 94 3.04 -3.72 -21.73
N ASP A 95 3.93 -4.23 -22.57
CA ASP A 95 3.98 -5.65 -22.90
C ASP A 95 4.32 -6.50 -21.68
N LYS A 96 5.28 -6.03 -20.87
CA LYS A 96 5.69 -6.73 -19.66
C LYS A 96 4.68 -6.60 -18.53
N ALA A 97 4.04 -5.44 -18.36
CA ALA A 97 2.92 -5.33 -17.42
C ALA A 97 1.77 -6.29 -17.79
N ARG A 98 1.44 -6.43 -19.09
CA ARG A 98 0.44 -7.41 -19.55
C ARG A 98 0.87 -8.84 -19.28
N LYS A 99 2.14 -9.18 -19.53
CA LYS A 99 2.68 -10.52 -19.22
C LYS A 99 2.54 -10.83 -17.73
N LEU A 100 2.99 -9.92 -16.87
CA LEU A 100 2.92 -10.08 -15.41
C LEU A 100 1.48 -10.26 -14.93
N ILE A 101 0.54 -9.47 -15.45
CA ILE A 101 -0.87 -9.49 -15.03
C ILE A 101 -1.61 -10.71 -15.59
N SER A 102 -1.56 -10.93 -16.90
CA SER A 102 -2.42 -11.91 -17.58
C SER A 102 -1.74 -13.26 -17.79
N GLY A 103 -0.41 -13.28 -17.93
CA GLY A 103 0.37 -14.51 -18.09
C GLY A 103 0.77 -15.10 -16.74
N ASP A 104 1.49 -14.31 -15.94
CA ASP A 104 2.09 -14.77 -14.68
C ASP A 104 1.12 -14.67 -13.49
N ASN A 105 0.02 -13.91 -13.65
CA ASN A 105 -1.02 -13.68 -12.64
C ASN A 105 -0.46 -13.14 -11.31
N VAL A 106 0.40 -12.12 -11.38
CA VAL A 106 0.93 -11.47 -10.17
C VAL A 106 -0.16 -10.73 -9.38
N ASP A 107 0.02 -10.66 -8.07
CA ASP A 107 -0.84 -9.96 -7.12
C ASP A 107 -0.61 -8.44 -7.19
N ALA A 108 0.64 -8.02 -7.36
CA ALA A 108 1.04 -6.62 -7.54
C ALA A 108 2.28 -6.51 -8.43
N ILE A 109 2.47 -5.34 -9.05
CA ILE A 109 3.70 -4.97 -9.75
C ILE A 109 4.43 -3.92 -8.91
N MET A 110 5.76 -4.06 -8.79
CA MET A 110 6.64 -3.12 -8.10
C MET A 110 7.83 -2.75 -8.99
N GLY A 111 8.40 -1.56 -8.79
CA GLY A 111 9.57 -1.08 -9.52
C GLY A 111 9.29 0.15 -10.38
N LEU A 112 9.78 0.08 -11.62
CA LEU A 112 9.83 1.12 -12.64
C LEU A 112 10.69 2.31 -12.23
N ILE A 113 11.28 2.97 -13.22
CA ILE A 113 12.19 4.11 -13.00
C ILE A 113 11.68 5.31 -13.78
N ALA A 114 11.70 5.28 -15.11
CA ALA A 114 11.31 6.44 -15.90
C ALA A 114 9.81 6.76 -15.79
N SER A 115 9.45 8.04 -15.69
CA SER A 115 8.04 8.45 -15.64
C SER A 115 7.23 7.97 -16.87
N LEU A 116 7.86 7.83 -18.04
CA LEU A 116 7.19 7.26 -19.21
C LEU A 116 6.73 5.80 -18.98
N THR A 117 7.47 5.01 -18.19
CA THR A 117 7.19 3.58 -18.02
C THR A 117 6.10 3.33 -16.97
N HIS A 118 6.01 4.09 -15.88
CA HIS A 118 4.84 3.96 -14.99
C HIS A 118 3.55 4.47 -15.63
N VAL A 119 3.58 5.56 -16.40
CA VAL A 119 2.42 5.99 -17.20
C VAL A 119 1.97 4.86 -18.14
N ALA A 120 2.91 4.23 -18.83
CA ALA A 120 2.65 3.12 -19.73
C ALA A 120 2.10 1.88 -19.00
N ALA A 121 2.72 1.46 -17.90
CA ALA A 121 2.29 0.31 -17.10
C ALA A 121 0.90 0.53 -16.47
N ARG A 122 0.59 1.76 -16.02
CA ARG A 122 -0.73 2.16 -15.49
C ARG A 122 -1.86 1.97 -16.48
N SER A 123 -1.61 2.15 -17.78
CA SER A 123 -2.60 1.86 -18.83
C SER A 123 -3.05 0.39 -18.85
N VAL A 124 -2.27 -0.50 -18.23
CA VAL A 124 -2.58 -1.93 -18.07
C VAL A 124 -3.04 -2.24 -16.65
N THR A 125 -2.34 -1.76 -15.61
CA THR A 125 -2.61 -2.12 -14.22
C THR A 125 -3.92 -1.53 -13.70
N THR A 126 -4.23 -0.28 -14.03
CA THR A 126 -5.44 0.40 -13.53
C THR A 126 -6.72 -0.27 -14.03
N PRO A 127 -6.92 -0.53 -15.35
CA PRO A 127 -8.09 -1.27 -15.82
C PRO A 127 -8.17 -2.70 -15.27
N ALA A 128 -7.01 -3.34 -15.05
CA ALA A 128 -6.94 -4.67 -14.46
C ALA A 128 -7.16 -4.69 -12.93
N LYS A 129 -7.35 -3.52 -12.28
CA LYS A 129 -7.45 -3.38 -10.82
C LYS A 129 -6.26 -3.98 -10.08
N LYS A 130 -5.06 -3.90 -10.67
CA LYS A 130 -3.83 -4.45 -10.13
C LYS A 130 -2.98 -3.34 -9.53
N LEU A 131 -2.50 -3.58 -8.32
CA LEU A 131 -1.66 -2.64 -7.59
C LEU A 131 -0.32 -2.44 -8.33
N LEU A 132 0.02 -1.19 -8.60
CA LEU A 132 1.35 -0.78 -9.03
C LEU A 132 2.01 0.04 -7.92
N MET A 133 3.09 -0.50 -7.35
CA MET A 133 3.95 0.20 -6.39
C MET A 133 5.17 0.77 -7.11
N TYR A 134 5.17 2.07 -7.29
CA TYR A 134 6.21 2.79 -8.00
C TYR A 134 7.27 3.32 -7.04
N SER A 135 8.48 2.79 -7.15
CA SER A 135 9.57 2.98 -6.18
C SER A 135 10.63 3.98 -6.65
N THR A 136 10.20 5.04 -7.34
CA THR A 136 11.08 6.07 -7.89
C THR A 136 10.47 7.45 -7.68
N TYR A 137 11.29 8.47 -7.45
CA TYR A 137 10.85 9.87 -7.41
C TYR A 137 10.30 10.31 -8.77
N TYR A 138 9.33 11.21 -8.79
CA TYR A 138 8.69 11.65 -10.04
C TYR A 138 7.98 12.99 -9.90
N GLU A 139 7.33 13.42 -10.98
CA GLU A 139 6.65 14.72 -11.10
C GLU A 139 5.40 14.89 -10.22
N GLY A 140 4.88 13.82 -9.62
CA GLY A 140 3.62 13.89 -8.86
C GLY A 140 2.37 13.87 -9.76
N GLU A 141 1.29 14.50 -9.30
CA GLU A 141 0.03 14.66 -10.03
C GLU A 141 -0.74 13.36 -10.36
N VAL A 142 -0.34 12.22 -9.80
CA VAL A 142 -1.06 10.95 -9.94
C VAL A 142 -1.79 10.59 -8.65
N CYS A 143 -3.12 10.58 -8.71
CA CYS A 143 -3.99 10.16 -7.61
C CYS A 143 -5.01 9.12 -8.11
N GLU A 144 -4.64 7.85 -8.06
CA GLU A 144 -5.48 6.74 -8.53
C GLU A 144 -5.48 5.56 -7.56
N ARG A 145 -6.59 4.82 -7.52
CA ARG A 145 -6.84 3.75 -6.54
C ARG A 145 -5.81 2.62 -6.55
N TYR A 146 -5.19 2.33 -7.70
CA TYR A 146 -4.29 1.19 -7.88
C TYR A 146 -2.84 1.61 -8.09
N PHE A 147 -2.50 2.87 -7.85
CA PHE A 147 -1.14 3.39 -7.96
C PHE A 147 -0.69 3.94 -6.60
N PHE A 148 0.43 3.42 -6.12
CA PHE A 148 1.07 3.89 -4.89
C PHE A 148 2.53 4.19 -5.20
N SER A 149 3.05 5.29 -4.70
CA SER A 149 4.46 5.63 -4.86
C SER A 149 5.15 5.66 -3.50
N THR A 150 6.34 5.08 -3.44
CA THR A 150 7.27 5.19 -2.30
C THR A 150 8.41 6.16 -2.57
N GLY A 151 8.44 6.77 -3.77
CA GLY A 151 9.40 7.81 -4.13
C GLY A 151 8.91 9.23 -3.80
N GLN A 152 9.83 10.18 -3.83
CA GLN A 152 9.54 11.58 -3.54
C GLN A 152 8.80 12.27 -4.70
N ILE A 153 7.93 13.21 -4.34
CA ILE A 153 7.26 14.12 -5.28
C ILE A 153 7.72 15.58 -5.07
N PRO A 154 7.37 16.55 -5.95
CA PRO A 154 7.96 17.89 -5.92
C PRO A 154 7.89 18.64 -4.59
N ASN A 155 6.81 18.51 -3.81
CA ASN A 155 6.72 19.16 -2.50
C ASN A 155 7.64 18.54 -1.43
N GLN A 156 8.13 17.32 -1.67
CA GLN A 156 9.05 16.59 -0.80
C GLN A 156 10.51 16.68 -1.27
N GLN A 157 10.75 17.00 -2.54
CA GLN A 157 12.09 17.04 -3.15
C GLN A 157 12.45 18.44 -3.69
N ILE A 158 11.70 18.97 -4.66
CA ILE A 158 12.02 20.23 -5.35
C ILE A 158 11.86 21.43 -4.43
N VAL A 159 10.72 21.56 -3.75
CA VAL A 159 10.41 22.70 -2.88
C VAL A 159 11.45 22.90 -1.77
N PRO A 160 11.82 21.86 -0.99
CA PRO A 160 12.87 22.03 0.02
C PRO A 160 14.24 22.33 -0.60
N SER A 161 14.58 21.74 -1.75
CA SER A 161 15.84 22.04 -2.46
C SER A 161 15.92 23.50 -2.89
N VAL A 162 14.85 24.05 -3.46
CA VAL A 162 14.80 25.47 -3.82
C VAL A 162 14.95 26.34 -2.57
N GLY A 163 14.32 25.97 -1.45
CA GLY A 163 14.51 26.65 -0.17
C GLY A 163 15.99 26.74 0.21
N TRP A 164 16.69 25.60 0.23
CA TRP A 164 18.11 25.56 0.58
C TRP A 164 18.99 26.28 -0.44
N LEU A 165 18.81 26.04 -1.75
CA LEU A 165 19.62 26.62 -2.81
C LEU A 165 19.48 28.15 -2.87
N THR A 166 18.28 28.69 -2.66
CA THR A 166 18.07 30.14 -2.66
C THR A 166 18.66 30.86 -1.45
N GLU A 167 18.91 30.14 -0.37
CA GLU A 167 19.55 30.64 0.85
C GLU A 167 21.08 30.52 0.79
N ASN A 168 21.63 29.55 0.05
CA ASN A 168 23.06 29.20 0.09
C ASN A 168 23.82 29.45 -1.23
N GLU A 169 23.19 29.22 -2.38
CA GLU A 169 23.86 29.30 -3.70
C GLU A 169 23.48 30.57 -4.47
N GLY A 170 22.21 30.99 -4.39
CA GLY A 170 21.74 32.23 -5.01
C GLY A 170 20.31 32.13 -5.53
N LYS A 171 19.83 33.19 -6.19
CA LYS A 171 18.41 33.34 -6.54
C LYS A 171 18.12 33.16 -8.02
N SER A 172 19.07 32.68 -8.80
CA SER A 172 18.87 32.42 -10.22
C SER A 172 19.42 31.06 -10.65
N THR A 173 18.66 30.35 -11.47
CA THR A 173 19.05 29.03 -11.96
C THR A 173 18.84 28.87 -13.46
N TYR A 174 19.56 27.94 -14.07
CA TYR A 174 19.33 27.50 -15.45
C TYR A 174 19.12 26.00 -15.45
N ILE A 175 18.08 25.54 -16.15
CA ILE A 175 17.64 24.15 -16.14
C ILE A 175 18.10 23.45 -17.43
N VAL A 176 18.72 22.28 -17.29
CA VAL A 176 18.98 21.36 -18.39
C VAL A 176 18.43 19.99 -18.02
N GLY A 177 17.66 19.36 -18.90
CA GLY A 177 17.11 18.03 -18.64
C GLY A 177 16.90 17.18 -19.87
N SER A 178 16.53 15.92 -19.66
CA SER A 178 16.10 15.05 -20.76
C SER A 178 14.66 15.37 -21.19
N ASP A 179 14.35 15.20 -22.48
CA ASP A 179 13.08 15.60 -23.08
C ASP A 179 11.98 14.55 -22.88
N TYR A 180 11.45 14.49 -21.65
CA TYR A 180 10.27 13.72 -21.31
C TYR A 180 9.51 14.32 -20.11
N VAL A 181 8.46 13.65 -19.64
CA VAL A 181 7.52 14.21 -18.67
C VAL A 181 8.17 14.64 -17.35
N TRP A 182 9.14 13.88 -16.81
CA TRP A 182 9.74 14.18 -15.51
C TRP A 182 10.49 15.51 -15.48
N PRO A 183 11.49 15.78 -16.35
CA PRO A 183 12.20 17.06 -16.33
C PRO A 183 11.31 18.24 -16.70
N ARG A 184 10.36 18.07 -17.63
CA ARG A 184 9.45 19.13 -18.04
C ARG A 184 8.54 19.57 -16.89
N LYS A 185 7.84 18.62 -16.26
CA LYS A 185 6.96 18.91 -15.13
C LYS A 185 7.74 19.35 -13.89
N SER A 186 8.93 18.81 -13.68
CA SER A 186 9.82 19.27 -12.61
C SER A 186 10.27 20.71 -12.84
N ALA A 187 10.54 21.13 -14.07
CA ALA A 187 10.89 22.52 -14.38
C ALA A 187 9.76 23.51 -14.08
N ASP A 188 8.50 23.12 -14.32
CA ASP A 188 7.34 23.93 -13.92
C ASP A 188 7.32 24.11 -12.39
N ALA A 189 7.52 23.02 -11.63
CA ALA A 189 7.56 23.05 -10.17
C ALA A 189 8.76 23.84 -9.62
N ILE A 190 9.95 23.72 -10.25
CA ILE A 190 11.15 24.49 -9.91
C ILE A 190 10.89 25.97 -10.15
N THR A 191 10.30 26.33 -11.29
CA THR A 191 9.98 27.72 -11.62
C THR A 191 9.05 28.34 -10.58
N ALA A 192 7.94 27.66 -10.26
CA ALA A 192 7.01 28.13 -9.25
C ALA A 192 7.66 28.26 -7.86
N ALA A 193 8.48 27.29 -7.46
CA ALA A 193 9.18 27.33 -6.18
C ALA A 193 10.24 28.45 -6.12
N MET A 194 10.97 28.69 -7.21
CA MET A 194 11.96 29.76 -7.31
C MET A 194 11.28 31.13 -7.19
N GLU A 195 10.19 31.35 -7.93
CA GLU A 195 9.40 32.59 -7.86
C GLU A 195 8.87 32.86 -6.45
N ALA A 196 8.37 31.82 -5.76
CA ALA A 196 7.91 31.93 -4.38
C ALA A 196 9.02 32.34 -3.37
N LYS A 197 10.29 32.10 -3.72
CA LYS A 197 11.48 32.51 -2.93
C LYS A 197 12.11 33.82 -3.44
N GLY A 198 11.47 34.49 -4.39
CA GLY A 198 11.98 35.70 -5.04
C GLY A 198 13.19 35.45 -5.93
N GLY A 199 13.32 34.23 -6.45
CA GLY A 199 14.30 33.83 -7.45
C GLY A 199 13.70 33.70 -8.85
N LYS A 200 14.54 33.32 -9.81
CA LYS A 200 14.20 33.24 -11.24
C LYS A 200 14.86 32.05 -11.93
N VAL A 201 14.16 31.45 -12.88
CA VAL A 201 14.72 30.51 -13.86
C VAL A 201 15.11 31.31 -15.10
N LEU A 202 16.40 31.33 -15.45
CA LEU A 202 16.96 32.11 -16.56
C LEU A 202 16.79 31.44 -17.93
N GLY A 203 16.58 30.13 -17.93
CA GLY A 203 16.33 29.33 -19.11
C GLY A 203 16.11 27.87 -18.71
N ALA A 204 15.41 27.14 -19.58
CA ALA A 204 15.16 25.72 -19.42
C ALA A 204 15.26 25.03 -20.77
N GLU A 205 16.08 24.00 -20.87
CA GLU A 205 16.35 23.27 -22.11
C GLU A 205 16.24 21.77 -21.92
N PHE A 206 15.62 21.13 -22.91
CA PHE A 206 15.32 19.71 -22.86
C PHE A 206 15.87 19.01 -24.10
N PHE A 207 16.63 17.95 -23.87
CA PHE A 207 17.37 17.24 -24.92
C PHE A 207 16.84 15.81 -25.09
N PRO A 208 16.71 15.30 -26.32
CA PRO A 208 16.28 13.92 -26.54
C PRO A 208 17.28 12.93 -25.92
N PHE A 209 16.81 11.72 -25.60
CA PHE A 209 17.69 10.68 -25.05
C PHE A 209 18.85 10.33 -25.99
N GLY A 210 20.01 10.05 -25.41
CA GLY A 210 21.23 9.71 -26.16
C GLY A 210 21.96 10.93 -26.70
N THR A 211 21.67 12.13 -26.19
CA THR A 211 22.34 13.37 -26.59
C THR A 211 23.84 13.30 -26.31
N GLN A 212 24.63 13.54 -27.36
CA GLN A 212 26.10 13.49 -27.29
C GLN A 212 26.75 14.87 -27.16
N ASP A 213 26.01 15.95 -27.41
CA ASP A 213 26.53 17.32 -27.39
C ASP A 213 25.57 18.26 -26.68
N PHE A 214 26.00 18.76 -25.52
CA PHE A 214 25.33 19.77 -24.70
C PHE A 214 25.99 21.15 -24.83
N GLY A 215 27.03 21.30 -25.66
CA GLY A 215 27.77 22.55 -25.87
C GLY A 215 26.88 23.78 -26.08
N PRO A 216 25.83 23.72 -26.93
CA PRO A 216 24.91 24.84 -27.11
C PRO A 216 24.19 25.29 -25.83
N ALA A 217 23.82 24.36 -24.94
CA ALA A 217 23.25 24.71 -23.63
C ALA A 217 24.31 25.30 -22.69
N LEU A 218 25.53 24.76 -22.71
CA LEU A 218 26.64 25.27 -21.90
C LEU A 218 27.03 26.70 -22.30
N ASP A 219 27.01 27.03 -23.60
CA ASP A 219 27.17 28.41 -24.10
C ASP A 219 26.06 29.33 -23.56
N ARG A 220 24.80 28.91 -23.62
CA ARG A 220 23.67 29.69 -23.08
C ARG A 220 23.75 29.86 -21.56
N ILE A 221 24.18 28.84 -20.82
CA ILE A 221 24.42 28.93 -19.38
C ILE A 221 25.51 29.95 -19.08
N LYS A 222 26.62 29.92 -19.84
CA LYS A 222 27.73 30.87 -19.71
C LYS A 222 27.28 32.31 -19.93
N ASP A 223 26.44 32.55 -20.94
CA ASP A 223 25.92 33.87 -21.26
C ASP A 223 24.88 34.35 -20.23
N ALA A 224 24.00 33.46 -19.78
CA ALA A 224 22.94 33.76 -18.81
C ALA A 224 23.49 34.02 -17.39
N LYS A 225 24.62 33.40 -17.03
CA LYS A 225 25.28 33.51 -15.71
C LYS A 225 24.29 33.29 -14.55
N PRO A 226 23.63 32.12 -14.46
CA PRO A 226 22.84 31.79 -13.28
C PRO A 226 23.76 31.68 -12.06
N ASP A 227 23.18 31.77 -10.86
CA ASP A 227 23.93 31.52 -9.61
C ASP A 227 24.28 30.03 -9.49
N PHE A 228 23.37 29.14 -9.90
CA PHE A 228 23.57 27.69 -9.94
C PHE A 228 22.89 27.03 -11.15
N VAL A 229 23.30 25.82 -11.52
CA VAL A 229 22.72 25.06 -12.65
C VAL A 229 21.97 23.85 -12.14
N TRP A 230 20.73 23.67 -12.60
CA TRP A 230 19.88 22.54 -12.24
C TRP A 230 19.85 21.51 -13.37
N MET A 231 20.46 20.35 -13.13
CA MET A 231 20.54 19.25 -14.09
C MET A 231 19.52 18.14 -13.79
N MET A 232 18.75 17.74 -14.80
CA MET A 232 17.77 16.64 -14.79
C MET A 232 17.93 15.73 -16.01
N CYS A 233 19.18 15.40 -16.35
CA CYS A 233 19.49 14.42 -17.38
C CYS A 233 19.34 13.00 -16.80
N ALA A 234 18.77 12.09 -17.58
CA ALA A 234 18.49 10.72 -17.18
C ALA A 234 19.63 9.75 -17.55
N GLY A 235 19.89 8.76 -16.70
CA GLY A 235 20.85 7.67 -16.93
C GLY A 235 22.20 8.12 -17.52
N ASN A 236 22.61 7.51 -18.63
CA ASN A 236 23.89 7.81 -19.28
C ASN A 236 24.04 9.26 -19.78
N ASP A 237 22.94 9.94 -20.11
CA ASP A 237 23.02 11.35 -20.56
C ASP A 237 23.50 12.27 -19.44
N LEU A 238 23.24 11.89 -18.17
CA LEU A 238 23.77 12.58 -16.99
C LEU A 238 25.30 12.56 -17.00
N VAL A 239 25.91 11.40 -17.24
CA VAL A 239 27.37 11.25 -17.27
C VAL A 239 27.97 12.07 -18.42
N THR A 240 27.33 12.05 -19.59
CA THR A 240 27.75 12.86 -20.76
C THR A 240 27.70 14.35 -20.44
N PHE A 241 26.61 14.83 -19.83
CA PHE A 241 26.49 16.24 -19.42
C PHE A 241 27.57 16.62 -18.41
N LEU A 242 27.79 15.81 -17.37
CA LEU A 242 28.82 16.10 -16.35
C LEU A 242 30.21 16.24 -16.94
N LYS A 243 30.61 15.34 -17.86
CA LYS A 243 31.90 15.41 -18.57
C LYS A 243 32.07 16.72 -19.32
N GLN A 244 31.03 17.15 -20.02
CA GLN A 244 31.06 18.38 -20.81
C GLN A 244 31.03 19.61 -19.91
N TYR A 245 30.20 19.62 -18.86
CA TYR A 245 30.11 20.70 -17.89
C TYR A 245 31.47 20.97 -17.22
N GLN A 246 32.17 19.91 -16.79
CA GLN A 246 33.51 20.01 -16.21
C GLN A 246 34.55 20.50 -17.24
N SER A 247 34.48 19.97 -18.47
CA SER A 247 35.42 20.36 -19.55
C SER A 247 35.23 21.82 -19.99
N PHE A 248 34.00 22.32 -19.93
CA PHE A 248 33.66 23.70 -20.26
C PHE A 248 34.12 24.69 -19.19
N GLY A 249 34.36 24.21 -17.96
CA GLY A 249 34.92 25.01 -16.87
C GLY A 249 33.94 26.04 -16.30
N LEU A 250 32.64 25.73 -16.30
CA LEU A 250 31.63 26.61 -15.69
C LEU A 250 31.81 26.66 -14.16
N PRO A 251 31.88 27.86 -13.55
CA PRO A 251 32.12 28.00 -12.11
C PRO A 251 30.87 27.82 -11.25
N GLN A 252 29.67 27.78 -11.85
CA GLN A 252 28.42 27.68 -11.09
C GLN A 252 28.31 26.35 -10.33
N GLN A 253 27.67 26.41 -9.17
CA GLN A 253 27.32 25.20 -8.44
C GLN A 253 26.36 24.35 -9.27
N LEU A 254 26.68 23.09 -9.48
CA LEU A 254 25.78 22.13 -10.11
C LEU A 254 24.90 21.48 -9.05
N PHE A 255 23.60 21.44 -9.30
CA PHE A 255 22.62 20.71 -8.50
C PHE A 255 21.87 19.71 -9.37
N SER A 256 21.65 18.49 -8.88
CA SER A 256 20.80 17.51 -9.56
C SER A 256 20.08 16.60 -8.58
N GLN A 257 18.76 16.55 -8.72
CA GLN A 257 17.90 15.56 -8.07
C GLN A 257 17.92 14.18 -8.75
N GLY A 258 18.67 14.02 -9.84
CA GLY A 258 18.93 12.73 -10.50
C GLY A 258 20.29 12.12 -10.14
N LEU A 259 21.13 12.85 -9.41
CA LEU A 259 22.43 12.37 -8.97
C LEU A 259 22.32 11.68 -7.60
N ASP A 260 22.97 10.54 -7.42
CA ASP A 260 22.90 9.76 -6.18
C ASP A 260 24.22 9.01 -5.87
N ASP A 261 24.20 8.14 -4.85
CA ASP A 261 25.33 7.29 -4.45
C ASP A 261 25.81 6.35 -5.57
N VAL A 262 24.92 5.89 -6.45
CA VAL A 262 25.27 4.98 -7.55
C VAL A 262 26.15 5.71 -8.56
N PHE A 263 25.73 6.90 -9.00
CA PHE A 263 26.54 7.73 -9.90
C PHE A 263 27.82 8.22 -9.23
N SER A 264 27.76 8.61 -7.96
CA SER A 264 28.93 9.11 -7.23
C SER A 264 30.01 8.04 -7.03
N ARG A 265 29.62 6.77 -6.91
CA ARG A 265 30.55 5.64 -6.86
C ARG A 265 31.09 5.25 -8.24
N ALA A 266 30.26 5.31 -9.28
CA ALA A 266 30.68 4.99 -10.63
C ALA A 266 31.64 6.05 -11.21
N GLU A 267 31.36 7.32 -10.95
CA GLU A 267 32.06 8.47 -11.57
C GLU A 267 32.45 9.53 -10.52
N PRO A 268 33.30 9.20 -9.52
CA PRO A 268 33.60 10.08 -8.39
C PRO A 268 34.27 11.40 -8.79
N SER A 269 35.04 11.42 -9.87
CA SER A 269 35.70 12.64 -10.36
C SER A 269 34.72 13.62 -11.01
N LEU A 270 33.66 13.12 -11.66
CA LEU A 270 32.65 13.91 -12.35
C LEU A 270 31.59 14.47 -11.41
N THR A 271 31.33 13.76 -10.32
CA THR A 271 30.29 14.08 -9.35
C THR A 271 30.82 14.90 -8.18
N LYS A 272 32.15 15.02 -8.04
CA LYS A 272 32.80 15.76 -6.96
C LYS A 272 32.32 17.22 -6.91
N GLY A 273 31.75 17.59 -5.76
CA GLY A 273 31.29 18.96 -5.49
C GLY A 273 29.90 19.27 -6.03
N ALA A 274 29.27 18.39 -6.81
CA ALA A 274 27.87 18.55 -7.19
C ALA A 274 26.96 18.34 -5.98
N LEU A 275 25.87 19.09 -5.93
CA LEU A 275 24.84 18.97 -4.91
C LEU A 275 23.70 18.08 -5.42
N SER A 276 23.08 17.36 -4.49
CA SER A 276 21.92 16.52 -4.77
C SER A 276 21.00 16.47 -3.56
N ASN A 277 19.74 16.13 -3.79
CA ASN A 277 18.82 15.74 -2.74
C ASN A 277 18.10 14.43 -3.09
N GLN A 278 18.05 13.53 -2.13
CA GLN A 278 17.41 12.22 -2.24
C GLN A 278 16.73 11.88 -0.92
N ALA A 279 15.76 10.97 -0.96
CA ALA A 279 15.12 10.43 0.27
C ALA A 279 16.12 9.68 1.16
N TYR A 280 17.17 9.16 0.54
CA TYR A 280 18.15 8.31 1.16
C TYR A 280 19.53 8.56 0.55
N PHE A 281 20.54 8.58 1.42
CA PHE A 281 21.94 8.44 1.07
C PHE A 281 22.57 7.37 1.95
N MET A 282 23.54 6.62 1.42
CA MET A 282 24.25 5.59 2.18
C MET A 282 24.95 6.14 3.42
N SER A 283 25.24 7.44 3.45
CA SER A 283 25.93 8.15 4.54
C SER A 283 25.06 8.43 5.77
N ILE A 284 23.74 8.24 5.71
CA ILE A 284 22.84 8.47 6.85
C ILE A 284 23.28 7.64 8.07
N ASP A 285 23.56 8.30 9.20
CA ASP A 285 24.09 7.65 10.41
C ASP A 285 22.99 7.26 11.39
N THR A 286 22.28 6.18 11.07
CA THR A 286 21.27 5.58 11.96
C THR A 286 21.53 4.09 12.17
N PRO A 287 21.12 3.51 13.31
CA PRO A 287 21.20 2.06 13.53
C PRO A 287 20.48 1.25 12.45
N GLN A 288 19.34 1.74 11.96
CA GLN A 288 18.55 1.11 10.90
C GLN A 288 19.32 1.08 9.59
N ASN A 289 19.94 2.20 9.20
CA ASN A 289 20.73 2.24 7.97
C ASN A 289 22.00 1.36 8.06
N LYS A 290 22.63 1.28 9.24
CA LYS A 290 23.78 0.38 9.46
C LYS A 290 23.38 -1.07 9.24
N ALA A 291 22.27 -1.51 9.83
CA ALA A 291 21.75 -2.87 9.64
C ALA A 291 21.34 -3.14 8.19
N PHE A 292 20.69 -2.19 7.53
CA PHE A 292 20.31 -2.31 6.12
C PHE A 292 21.53 -2.48 5.21
N LYS A 293 22.57 -1.65 5.39
CA LYS A 293 23.82 -1.76 4.62
C LYS A 293 24.56 -3.07 4.88
N GLU A 294 24.61 -3.54 6.12
CA GLU A 294 25.24 -4.82 6.47
C GLU A 294 24.51 -6.00 5.82
N ALA A 295 23.17 -6.01 5.88
CA ALA A 295 22.37 -7.04 5.23
C ALA A 295 22.51 -7.00 3.70
N TYR A 296 22.52 -5.81 3.10
CA TYR A 296 22.72 -5.64 1.67
C TYR A 296 24.11 -6.09 1.23
N ALA A 297 25.15 -5.73 1.98
CA ALA A 297 26.52 -6.15 1.73
C ALA A 297 26.68 -7.67 1.84
N ALA A 298 26.02 -8.32 2.81
CA ALA A 298 26.03 -9.77 2.94
C ALA A 298 25.36 -10.48 1.73
N ALA A 299 24.33 -9.87 1.13
CA ALA A 299 23.61 -10.44 0.00
C ALA A 299 24.23 -10.13 -1.37
N HIS A 300 24.85 -8.94 -1.53
CA HIS A 300 25.25 -8.40 -2.84
C HIS A 300 26.72 -7.91 -2.89
N GLY A 301 27.45 -7.99 -1.78
CA GLY A 301 28.84 -7.57 -1.63
C GLY A 301 29.01 -6.11 -1.19
N ASP A 302 30.07 -5.84 -0.42
CA ASP A 302 30.36 -4.53 0.19
C ASP A 302 30.48 -3.37 -0.81
N ALA A 303 30.89 -3.67 -2.05
CA ALA A 303 31.12 -2.66 -3.08
C ALA A 303 29.81 -2.19 -3.76
N ALA A 304 28.74 -2.99 -3.67
CA ALA A 304 27.49 -2.70 -4.36
C ALA A 304 26.84 -1.42 -3.80
N PRO A 305 26.50 -0.43 -4.65
CA PRO A 305 25.86 0.79 -4.19
C PRO A 305 24.40 0.55 -3.78
N ILE A 306 23.90 1.44 -2.93
CA ILE A 306 22.48 1.58 -2.61
C ILE A 306 22.11 3.05 -2.85
N ASN A 307 20.95 3.30 -3.43
CA ASN A 307 20.42 4.65 -3.62
C ASN A 307 18.96 4.73 -3.16
N ALA A 308 18.36 5.90 -3.31
CA ALA A 308 16.99 6.15 -2.87
C ALA A 308 15.93 5.34 -3.61
N ILE A 309 16.12 5.01 -4.90
CA ILE A 309 15.17 4.16 -5.62
C ILE A 309 15.25 2.69 -5.16
N GLY A 310 16.45 2.23 -4.78
CA GLY A 310 16.64 0.90 -4.18
C GLY A 310 16.01 0.83 -2.80
N GLU A 311 16.29 1.81 -1.95
CA GLU A 311 15.67 1.93 -0.63
C GLU A 311 14.14 2.02 -0.72
N ALA A 312 13.61 2.79 -1.67
CA ALA A 312 12.18 2.90 -1.91
C ALA A 312 11.55 1.58 -2.38
N ALA A 313 12.29 0.74 -3.12
CA ALA A 313 11.86 -0.59 -3.52
C ALA A 313 11.84 -1.56 -2.33
N TYR A 314 12.90 -1.55 -1.50
CA TYR A 314 12.95 -2.31 -0.24
C TYR A 314 11.76 -1.96 0.67
N ASN A 315 11.54 -0.66 0.91
CA ASN A 315 10.41 -0.17 1.68
C ASN A 315 9.07 -0.50 1.03
N GLY A 316 8.99 -0.51 -0.30
CA GLY A 316 7.78 -0.89 -1.04
C GLY A 316 7.31 -2.30 -0.71
N VAL A 317 8.23 -3.27 -0.65
CA VAL A 317 7.88 -4.67 -0.29
C VAL A 317 7.41 -4.76 1.17
N TYR A 318 8.09 -4.10 2.11
CA TYR A 318 7.67 -4.08 3.52
C TYR A 318 6.33 -3.37 3.72
N LEU A 319 6.10 -2.26 3.02
CA LEU A 319 4.82 -1.55 3.06
C LEU A 319 3.69 -2.43 2.52
N TYR A 320 3.94 -3.17 1.44
CA TYR A 320 3.00 -4.16 0.92
C TYR A 320 2.71 -5.27 1.93
N LYS A 321 3.74 -5.85 2.57
CA LYS A 321 3.59 -6.83 3.66
C LYS A 321 2.69 -6.29 4.77
N LEU A 322 3.00 -5.10 5.29
CA LEU A 322 2.21 -4.49 6.36
C LEU A 322 0.77 -4.22 5.94
N ALA A 323 0.55 -3.82 4.68
CA ALA A 323 -0.79 -3.61 4.15
C ALA A 323 -1.58 -4.90 4.07
N VAL A 324 -0.98 -5.99 3.56
CA VAL A 324 -1.61 -7.31 3.48
C VAL A 324 -1.91 -7.87 4.88
N GLU A 325 -0.99 -7.74 5.83
CA GLU A 325 -1.20 -8.24 7.20
C GLU A 325 -2.23 -7.43 7.98
N LYS A 326 -2.36 -6.14 7.67
CA LYS A 326 -3.42 -5.29 8.23
C LYS A 326 -4.75 -5.45 7.51
N ALA A 327 -4.77 -5.99 6.29
CA ALA A 327 -5.98 -6.28 5.54
C ALA A 327 -6.70 -7.47 6.20
N GLY A 328 -7.39 -7.21 7.29
CA GLY A 328 -8.22 -8.18 7.98
C GLY A 328 -9.44 -8.58 7.16
N THR A 329 -9.97 -9.76 7.45
CA THR A 329 -11.26 -10.21 6.92
C THR A 329 -12.30 -10.20 8.04
N MET A 330 -13.57 -10.09 7.66
CA MET A 330 -14.69 -10.10 8.60
C MET A 330 -15.73 -11.12 8.18
N VAL A 331 -16.21 -11.88 9.16
CA VAL A 331 -17.44 -12.67 9.03
C VAL A 331 -18.50 -12.04 9.94
N LEU A 332 -19.49 -11.40 9.32
CA LEU A 332 -20.63 -10.84 10.03
C LEU A 332 -21.73 -11.90 10.13
N LYS A 333 -22.08 -12.29 11.36
CA LYS A 333 -23.28 -13.09 11.66
C LYS A 333 -24.31 -12.20 12.35
N PRO A 334 -25.36 -11.73 11.66
CA PRO A 334 -26.42 -10.96 12.31
C PRO A 334 -27.36 -11.88 13.11
N SER A 335 -28.14 -11.31 14.02
CA SER A 335 -29.24 -12.05 14.64
C SER A 335 -30.24 -12.52 13.57
N GLU A 336 -30.71 -13.74 13.72
CA GLU A 336 -31.77 -14.34 12.90
C GLU A 336 -33.09 -13.55 12.94
N LEU A 337 -33.29 -12.72 13.98
CA LEU A 337 -34.47 -11.89 14.14
C LEU A 337 -34.36 -10.54 13.40
N CYS A 338 -33.14 -10.08 13.08
CA CYS A 338 -32.89 -8.76 12.50
C CYS A 338 -31.76 -8.76 11.47
N SER A 339 -31.79 -9.70 10.53
CA SER A 339 -30.72 -9.92 9.54
C SER A 339 -30.82 -9.03 8.30
N MET A 340 -32.02 -8.55 7.95
CA MET A 340 -32.29 -7.92 6.64
C MET A 340 -31.43 -6.68 6.35
N SER A 341 -31.20 -5.81 7.34
CA SER A 341 -30.34 -4.63 7.16
C SER A 341 -28.88 -5.00 6.90
N CYS A 342 -28.40 -6.08 7.52
CA CYS A 342 -27.03 -6.59 7.30
C CYS A 342 -26.90 -7.26 5.94
N VAL A 343 -27.96 -7.91 5.44
CA VAL A 343 -28.01 -8.44 4.07
C VAL A 343 -27.94 -7.31 3.05
N GLU A 344 -28.65 -6.22 3.27
CA GLU A 344 -28.58 -5.06 2.38
C GLU A 344 -27.22 -4.37 2.43
N LEU A 345 -26.64 -4.22 3.63
CA LEU A 345 -25.27 -3.73 3.79
C LEU A 345 -24.26 -4.58 3.01
N ALA A 346 -24.40 -5.91 3.03
CA ALA A 346 -23.52 -6.80 2.28
C ALA A 346 -23.58 -6.54 0.77
N LYS A 347 -24.77 -6.24 0.22
CA LYS A 347 -24.90 -5.87 -1.20
C LYS A 347 -24.23 -4.53 -1.50
N ILE A 348 -24.41 -3.53 -0.65
CA ILE A 348 -23.75 -2.22 -0.81
C ILE A 348 -22.22 -2.39 -0.79
N ILE A 349 -21.71 -3.26 0.09
CA ILE A 349 -20.28 -3.58 0.15
C ILE A 349 -19.79 -4.25 -1.14
N ASP A 350 -20.55 -5.19 -1.70
CA ASP A 350 -20.26 -5.84 -2.97
C ASP A 350 -20.28 -4.85 -4.14
N GLU A 351 -21.30 -4.00 -4.21
CA GLU A 351 -21.44 -2.93 -5.22
C GLU A 351 -20.31 -1.89 -5.12
N ALA A 352 -19.82 -1.59 -3.92
CA ALA A 352 -18.65 -0.74 -3.69
C ALA A 352 -17.34 -1.37 -4.20
N GLY A 353 -17.36 -2.66 -4.57
CA GLY A 353 -16.25 -3.39 -5.14
C GLY A 353 -15.23 -3.87 -4.10
N LEU A 354 -15.67 -4.14 -2.87
CA LEU A 354 -14.80 -4.74 -1.86
C LEU A 354 -14.36 -6.13 -2.34
N PRO A 355 -13.07 -6.51 -2.21
CA PRO A 355 -12.61 -7.81 -2.70
C PRO A 355 -13.37 -8.97 -2.04
N ALA A 356 -13.72 -9.98 -2.85
CA ALA A 356 -14.39 -11.18 -2.38
C ALA A 356 -13.60 -11.84 -1.23
N GLY A 357 -14.29 -12.25 -0.16
CA GLY A 357 -13.70 -12.86 1.02
C GLY A 357 -13.22 -11.88 2.10
N VAL A 358 -13.11 -10.57 1.81
CA VAL A 358 -12.78 -9.56 2.83
C VAL A 358 -13.95 -9.33 3.78
N PHE A 359 -15.16 -9.25 3.25
CA PHE A 359 -16.40 -9.22 4.03
C PHE A 359 -17.24 -10.43 3.64
N ASN A 360 -17.68 -11.18 4.65
CA ASN A 360 -18.54 -12.35 4.47
C ASN A 360 -19.74 -12.21 5.39
N LEU A 361 -20.93 -12.42 4.86
CA LEU A 361 -22.16 -12.45 5.65
C LEU A 361 -22.62 -13.90 5.81
N VAL A 362 -22.83 -14.34 7.05
CA VAL A 362 -23.38 -15.66 7.35
C VAL A 362 -24.65 -15.49 8.17
N THR A 363 -25.78 -15.93 7.63
CA THR A 363 -27.06 -15.97 8.37
C THR A 363 -27.30 -17.35 8.95
N GLY A 364 -27.96 -17.44 10.10
CA GLY A 364 -28.33 -18.72 10.72
C GLY A 364 -28.61 -18.58 12.21
N TYR A 365 -28.93 -19.67 12.88
CA TYR A 365 -29.15 -19.68 14.32
C TYR A 365 -27.82 -19.73 15.10
N GLY A 366 -27.86 -19.33 16.38
CA GLY A 366 -26.69 -19.34 17.26
C GLY A 366 -25.92 -20.66 17.28
N PRO A 367 -26.55 -21.83 17.53
CA PRO A 367 -25.86 -23.12 17.56
C PRO A 367 -25.21 -23.54 16.23
N GLU A 368 -25.80 -23.14 15.10
CA GLU A 368 -25.40 -23.63 13.77
C GLU A 368 -24.43 -22.69 13.06
N ALA A 369 -24.54 -21.38 13.30
CA ALA A 369 -23.71 -20.36 12.65
C ALA A 369 -22.82 -19.60 13.64
N GLY A 370 -23.29 -19.32 14.86
CA GLY A 370 -22.55 -18.52 15.84
C GLY A 370 -21.50 -19.31 16.63
N ALA A 371 -21.87 -20.50 17.12
CA ALA A 371 -20.97 -21.35 17.90
C ALA A 371 -19.77 -21.81 17.06
N PRO A 372 -19.94 -22.30 15.81
CA PRO A 372 -18.79 -22.65 14.97
C PRO A 372 -17.82 -21.49 14.77
N LEU A 373 -18.31 -20.26 14.58
CA LEU A 373 -17.45 -19.07 14.42
C LEU A 373 -16.66 -18.76 15.70
N SER A 374 -17.27 -18.94 16.88
CA SER A 374 -16.61 -18.66 18.16
C SER A 374 -15.54 -19.70 18.51
N GLU A 375 -15.67 -20.91 17.98
CA GLU A 375 -14.78 -22.05 18.23
C GLU A 375 -13.72 -22.24 17.13
N HIS A 376 -13.91 -21.63 15.94
CA HIS A 376 -13.12 -21.91 14.76
C HIS A 376 -11.63 -21.55 14.94
N PRO A 377 -10.68 -22.46 14.62
CA PRO A 377 -9.25 -22.23 14.83
C PRO A 377 -8.67 -21.06 14.04
N LEU A 378 -9.27 -20.68 12.90
CA LEU A 378 -8.83 -19.56 12.06
C LEU A 378 -9.44 -18.20 12.42
N VAL A 379 -10.24 -18.10 13.48
CA VAL A 379 -10.79 -16.81 13.92
C VAL A 379 -9.87 -16.21 14.97
N ASP A 380 -9.26 -15.07 14.66
CA ASP A 380 -8.31 -14.39 15.55
C ASP A 380 -9.01 -13.59 16.67
N LYS A 381 -10.20 -13.07 16.37
CA LYS A 381 -10.98 -12.20 17.27
C LYS A 381 -12.48 -12.44 17.12
N VAL A 382 -13.19 -12.43 18.25
CA VAL A 382 -14.66 -12.47 18.27
C VAL A 382 -15.19 -11.19 18.91
N ALA A 383 -16.03 -10.46 18.18
CA ALA A 383 -16.85 -9.37 18.71
C ALA A 383 -18.30 -9.84 18.79
N PHE A 384 -18.88 -9.83 19.98
CA PHE A 384 -20.24 -10.30 20.20
C PHE A 384 -21.07 -9.24 20.93
N THR A 385 -22.26 -8.96 20.39
CA THR A 385 -23.28 -8.14 21.02
C THR A 385 -24.51 -9.01 21.30
N GLY A 386 -24.96 -9.06 22.55
CA GLY A 386 -26.10 -9.89 22.92
C GLY A 386 -26.26 -10.08 24.42
N SER A 387 -26.75 -11.25 24.85
CA SER A 387 -27.01 -11.52 26.26
C SER A 387 -25.76 -11.98 27.02
N VAL A 388 -25.73 -11.73 28.33
CA VAL A 388 -24.66 -12.20 29.23
C VAL A 388 -24.47 -13.71 29.16
N ALA A 389 -25.57 -14.48 29.13
CA ALA A 389 -25.52 -15.94 29.06
C ALA A 389 -24.83 -16.44 27.78
N THR A 390 -25.13 -15.84 26.62
CA THR A 390 -24.46 -16.20 25.36
C THR A 390 -23.03 -15.68 25.33
N GLY A 391 -22.78 -14.46 25.80
CA GLY A 391 -21.43 -13.90 25.91
C GLY A 391 -20.48 -14.75 26.76
N SER A 392 -20.98 -15.31 27.87
CA SER A 392 -20.21 -16.24 28.70
C SER A 392 -19.81 -17.49 27.92
N ARG A 393 -20.69 -18.04 27.07
CA ARG A 393 -20.37 -19.21 26.23
C ARG A 393 -19.35 -18.85 25.14
N VAL A 394 -19.52 -17.69 24.50
CA VAL A 394 -18.55 -17.18 23.51
C VAL A 394 -17.16 -17.03 24.13
N MET A 395 -17.08 -16.46 25.35
CA MET A 395 -15.81 -16.32 26.07
C MET A 395 -15.17 -17.68 26.40
N GLN A 396 -15.98 -18.67 26.83
CA GLN A 396 -15.50 -20.03 27.09
C GLN A 396 -14.97 -20.70 25.83
N ALA A 397 -15.68 -20.60 24.69
CA ALA A 397 -15.23 -21.13 23.40
C ALA A 397 -13.92 -20.46 22.93
N ALA A 398 -13.84 -19.14 23.05
CA ALA A 398 -12.68 -18.36 22.65
C ALA A 398 -11.40 -18.73 23.43
N ALA A 399 -11.54 -19.13 24.70
CA ALA A 399 -10.43 -19.48 25.58
C ALA A 399 -9.56 -20.63 25.05
N ALA A 400 -10.14 -21.59 24.32
CA ALA A 400 -9.41 -22.73 23.75
C ALA A 400 -8.30 -22.30 22.76
N GLY A 401 -8.45 -21.13 22.12
CA GLY A 401 -7.45 -20.55 21.21
C GLY A 401 -6.84 -19.24 21.70
N ILE A 402 -7.08 -18.87 22.98
CA ILE A 402 -6.64 -17.59 23.56
C ILE A 402 -7.04 -16.39 22.68
N ARG A 403 -8.27 -16.44 22.12
CA ARG A 403 -8.73 -15.42 21.18
C ARG A 403 -9.09 -14.13 21.91
N THR A 404 -8.86 -13.00 21.25
CA THR A 404 -9.34 -11.72 21.76
C THR A 404 -10.87 -11.69 21.67
N VAL A 405 -11.54 -11.38 22.78
CA VAL A 405 -13.01 -11.23 22.81
C VAL A 405 -13.41 -9.81 23.20
N ALA A 406 -14.33 -9.22 22.44
CA ALA A 406 -15.02 -7.99 22.78
C ALA A 406 -16.50 -8.31 22.98
N LEU A 407 -17.03 -8.06 24.18
CA LEU A 407 -18.35 -8.49 24.59
C LEU A 407 -19.21 -7.29 25.00
N GLU A 408 -20.21 -6.97 24.19
CA GLU A 408 -21.21 -5.95 24.44
C GLU A 408 -22.50 -6.64 24.93
N LEU A 409 -22.57 -6.96 26.22
CA LEU A 409 -23.56 -7.90 26.78
C LEU A 409 -24.84 -7.24 27.31
N GLY A 410 -25.10 -6.01 26.89
CA GLY A 410 -26.21 -5.20 27.40
C GLY A 410 -26.04 -4.84 28.88
N GLY A 411 -27.16 -4.54 29.54
CA GLY A 411 -27.18 -4.32 30.99
C GLY A 411 -28.15 -3.26 31.49
N LYS A 412 -28.71 -2.42 30.59
CA LYS A 412 -29.58 -1.28 30.89
C LYS A 412 -29.05 -0.42 32.05
N SER A 413 -28.43 0.69 31.70
CA SER A 413 -27.75 1.57 32.65
C SER A 413 -28.73 2.24 33.62
N PRO A 414 -28.31 2.52 34.87
CA PRO A 414 -29.04 3.48 35.69
C PRO A 414 -28.75 4.91 35.22
N PHE A 415 -29.78 5.76 35.23
CA PHE A 415 -29.65 7.22 35.17
C PHE A 415 -29.61 7.75 36.61
N ILE A 416 -28.53 8.44 37.01
CA ILE A 416 -28.36 8.95 38.37
C ILE A 416 -28.54 10.47 38.37
N ILE A 417 -29.40 10.98 39.26
CA ILE A 417 -29.78 12.40 39.32
C ILE A 417 -29.60 12.90 40.75
N PHE A 418 -28.79 13.94 40.91
CA PHE A 418 -28.54 14.60 42.19
C PHE A 418 -29.43 15.84 42.35
N ALA A 419 -29.63 16.31 43.59
CA ALA A 419 -30.57 17.37 43.89
C ALA A 419 -30.20 18.74 43.32
N ASP A 420 -28.95 18.92 42.92
CA ASP A 420 -28.43 20.10 42.24
C ASP A 420 -28.60 20.05 40.71
N SER A 421 -29.19 18.98 40.17
CA SER A 421 -29.46 18.83 38.74
C SER A 421 -30.62 19.71 38.27
N ASP A 422 -30.45 20.30 37.09
CA ASP A 422 -31.52 21.00 36.37
C ASP A 422 -32.64 20.01 36.01
N ILE A 423 -33.81 20.19 36.60
CA ILE A 423 -34.89 19.22 36.56
C ILE A 423 -35.49 19.05 35.15
N ASP A 424 -35.61 20.13 34.40
CA ASP A 424 -36.19 20.09 33.05
C ASP A 424 -35.28 19.31 32.10
N LYS A 425 -33.97 19.54 32.21
CA LYS A 425 -32.97 18.76 31.46
C LYS A 425 -32.94 17.31 31.91
N ALA A 426 -33.05 17.04 33.21
CA ALA A 426 -33.08 15.69 33.72
C ALA A 426 -34.26 14.91 33.10
N VAL A 427 -35.46 15.50 33.03
CA VAL A 427 -36.63 14.90 32.37
C VAL A 427 -36.37 14.63 30.89
N GLU A 428 -35.81 15.59 30.14
CA GLU A 428 -35.49 15.41 28.72
C GLU A 428 -34.54 14.21 28.50
N TRP A 429 -33.46 14.13 29.27
CA TRP A 429 -32.47 13.07 29.16
C TRP A 429 -32.98 11.71 29.64
N ILE A 430 -33.87 11.67 30.64
CA ILE A 430 -34.58 10.46 31.05
C ILE A 430 -35.40 9.92 29.87
N LEU A 431 -36.21 10.78 29.24
CA LEU A 431 -37.07 10.40 28.12
C LEU A 431 -36.23 9.92 26.93
N PHE A 432 -35.19 10.67 26.58
CA PHE A 432 -34.26 10.26 25.52
C PHE A 432 -33.62 8.91 25.84
N GLY A 433 -33.04 8.75 27.04
CA GLY A 433 -32.26 7.58 27.39
C GLY A 433 -33.05 6.26 27.43
N ILE A 434 -34.38 6.29 27.66
CA ILE A 434 -35.22 5.10 27.62
C ILE A 434 -36.02 4.93 26.32
N PHE A 435 -36.46 6.01 25.67
CA PHE A 435 -37.30 5.91 24.48
C PHE A 435 -36.52 5.97 23.16
N TRP A 436 -35.24 6.36 23.18
CA TRP A 436 -34.38 6.30 22.00
C TRP A 436 -34.32 4.86 21.45
N ASN A 437 -34.46 4.73 20.13
CA ASN A 437 -34.56 3.44 19.43
C ASN A 437 -35.58 2.47 20.08
N LYS A 438 -36.72 2.99 20.56
CA LYS A 438 -37.76 2.22 21.27
C LYS A 438 -37.24 1.49 22.53
N GLY A 439 -36.13 1.94 23.11
CA GLY A 439 -35.48 1.31 24.26
C GLY A 439 -34.62 0.09 23.91
N GLU A 440 -34.47 -0.24 22.63
CA GLU A 440 -33.58 -1.29 22.11
C GLU A 440 -32.14 -0.76 22.00
N VAL A 441 -31.60 -0.30 23.13
CA VAL A 441 -30.22 0.18 23.26
C VAL A 441 -29.58 -0.52 24.46
N CYS A 442 -28.36 -1.04 24.31
CA CYS A 442 -27.66 -1.76 25.37
C CYS A 442 -27.48 -0.91 26.65
N SER A 443 -27.27 0.40 26.47
CA SER A 443 -27.12 1.42 27.51
C SER A 443 -28.42 2.15 27.86
N ALA A 444 -29.60 1.69 27.37
CA ALA A 444 -30.88 2.33 27.66
C ALA A 444 -31.06 2.51 29.17
N THR A 445 -31.47 3.72 29.57
CA THR A 445 -31.46 4.13 30.97
C THR A 445 -32.75 3.72 31.69
N SER A 446 -33.01 2.42 31.77
CA SER A 446 -34.30 1.89 32.22
C SER A 446 -34.52 1.90 33.73
N ARG A 447 -33.55 2.43 34.49
CA ARG A 447 -33.63 2.60 35.93
C ARG A 447 -33.21 4.03 36.23
N ILE A 448 -33.99 4.73 37.05
CA ILE A 448 -33.67 6.10 37.46
C ILE A 448 -33.40 6.06 38.96
N LEU A 449 -32.23 6.54 39.36
CA LEU A 449 -31.81 6.70 40.75
C LEU A 449 -31.74 8.19 41.05
N VAL A 450 -32.58 8.67 41.96
CA VAL A 450 -32.75 10.10 42.23
C VAL A 450 -32.42 10.35 43.70
N GLU A 451 -31.71 11.44 43.96
CA GLU A 451 -31.52 11.92 45.32
C GLU A 451 -32.87 12.24 45.97
N ARG A 452 -33.04 11.80 47.23
CA ARG A 452 -34.31 11.79 47.94
C ARG A 452 -35.02 13.16 47.97
N SER A 453 -34.26 14.24 48.07
CA SER A 453 -34.76 15.63 48.11
C SER A 453 -35.40 16.08 46.79
N LEU A 454 -34.92 15.59 45.64
CA LEU A 454 -35.44 15.93 44.31
C LEU A 454 -36.58 15.00 43.86
N TYR A 455 -36.64 13.78 44.41
CA TYR A 455 -37.62 12.76 44.01
C TYR A 455 -39.07 13.26 43.91
N PRO A 456 -39.62 14.05 44.85
CA PRO A 456 -41.01 14.51 44.75
C PRO A 456 -41.27 15.48 43.60
N ALA A 457 -40.26 16.25 43.17
CA ALA A 457 -40.40 17.23 42.10
C ALA A 457 -40.23 16.59 40.71
N LEU A 458 -39.47 15.48 40.63
CA LEU A 458 -39.20 14.77 39.38
C LEU A 458 -40.37 13.85 38.95
N LEU A 459 -41.21 13.44 39.90
CA LEU A 459 -42.32 12.50 39.74
C LEU A 459 -43.60 13.23 39.32
#